data_AF-A0A829GN28-F1
#
_entry.id   AF-A0A829GN28-F1
#
_cell.length_a   1.000
_cell.length_b   1.000
_cell.length_c   1.000
_cell.angle_alpha   90.00
_cell.angle_beta   90.00
_cell.angle_gamma   90.00
#
_symmetry.space_group_name_H-M   'P 1'
#
loop_
_entity.id
_entity.type
_entity.pdbx_description
1 polymer ?
#
loop_
_entity_poly.entity_id
_entity_poly.type
_entity_poly.pdbx_seq_one_letter_code
_entity_poly.pdbx_strand_id
1 'polypeptide(L)' 'MNGKQRMAAQSRQWLVDALIELMQREDVADISITEIVQTADLSRKTFYRAFKNKR' A
#
# COMPACT_ATOMS: atom_id res chain seq x y z
N MET A 1 -17.97 13.51 -0.33
CA MET A 1 -17.27 12.29 0.15
C MET A 1 -17.48 12.15 1.64
N ASN A 2 -17.91 10.98 2.11
CA ASN A 2 -18.13 10.74 3.54
C ASN A 2 -16.81 10.32 4.23
N GLY A 3 -16.73 10.40 5.57
CA GLY A 3 -15.47 10.16 6.31
C GLY A 3 -14.79 8.83 5.99
N LYS A 4 -15.57 7.75 5.82
CA LYS A 4 -15.07 6.42 5.42
C LYS A 4 -14.37 6.42 4.05
N GLN A 5 -14.86 7.19 3.09
CA GLN A 5 -14.24 7.28 1.75
C GLN A 5 -12.91 8.03 1.81
N ARG A 6 -12.80 9.07 2.65
CA ARG A 6 -11.55 9.80 2.86
C ARG A 6 -10.47 8.92 3.50
N MET A 7 -10.82 8.15 4.52
CA MET A 7 -9.88 7.21 5.14
C MET A 7 -9.42 6.14 4.16
N ALA A 8 -10.33 5.59 3.34
CA ALA A 8 -9.96 4.61 2.32
C ALA A 8 -9.00 5.20 1.26
N ALA A 9 -9.25 6.43 0.81
CA ALA A 9 -8.36 7.12 -0.12
C ALA A 9 -6.98 7.38 0.49
N GLN A 10 -6.93 7.80 1.76
CA GLN A 10 -5.67 8.02 2.48
C GLN A 10 -4.88 6.72 2.65
N SER A 11 -5.52 5.63 3.09
CA SER A 11 -4.83 4.32 3.17
C SER A 11 -4.31 3.87 1.80
N ARG A 12 -5.04 4.15 0.71
CA ARG A 12 -4.58 3.84 -0.64
C ARG A 12 -3.33 4.64 -1.00
N GLN A 13 -3.28 5.92 -0.64
CA GLN A 13 -2.12 6.78 -0.90
C GLN A 13 -0.89 6.28 -0.14
N TRP A 14 -1.00 5.98 1.15
CA TRP A 14 0.13 5.48 1.96
C TRP A 14 0.72 4.18 1.41
N LEU A 15 -0.12 3.27 0.91
CA LEU A 15 0.35 2.03 0.26
C LEU A 15 1.11 2.30 -1.05
N VAL A 16 0.71 3.32 -1.81
CA VAL A 16 1.40 3.72 -3.05
C VAL A 16 2.74 4.39 -2.73
N ASP A 17 2.75 5.29 -1.75
CA ASP A 17 3.97 5.98 -1.32
C ASP A 17 5.00 4.98 -0.80
N ALA A 18 4.57 4.01 0.02
CA ALA A 18 5.41 2.92 0.50
C ALA A 18 5.99 2.06 -0.63
N LEU A 19 5.20 1.74 -1.66
CA LEU A 19 5.69 1.02 -2.83
C LEU A 19 6.74 1.84 -3.59
N ILE A 20 6.48 3.14 -3.81
CA ILE A 20 7.43 4.03 -4.49
C ILE A 20 8.75 4.13 -3.70
N GLU A 21 8.68 4.20 -2.37
CA GLU A 21 9.88 4.21 -1.51
C GLU A 21 10.70 2.93 -1.66
N LEU A 22 10.05 1.76 -1.62
CA LEU A 22 10.72 0.46 -1.79
C LEU A 22 11.36 0.33 -3.18
N MET A 23 10.68 0.80 -4.23
CA MET A 23 11.19 0.81 -5.61
C MET A 23 12.46 1.67 -5.80
N GLN A 24 12.84 2.50 -4.83
CA GLN A 24 14.12 3.22 -4.87
C GLN A 24 15.32 2.32 -4.55
N ARG A 25 15.09 1.15 -3.95
CA ARG A 25 16.13 0.27 -3.39
C ARG A 25 16.10 -1.15 -3.96
N GLU A 26 14.97 -1.59 -4.50
CA GLU A 26 14.76 -2.94 -5.01
C GLU A 26 13.79 -2.96 -6.20
N ASP A 27 13.91 -3.98 -7.04
CA ASP A 27 13.02 -4.15 -8.19
C ASP A 27 11.60 -4.48 -7.73
N VAL A 28 10.61 -3.93 -8.45
CA VAL A 28 9.18 -4.15 -8.13
C VAL A 28 8.79 -5.63 -8.11
N ALA A 29 9.53 -6.49 -8.82
CA ALA A 29 9.31 -7.93 -8.82
C ALA A 29 9.57 -8.55 -7.44
N ASP A 30 10.57 -8.04 -6.71
CA ASP A 30 11.05 -8.58 -5.44
C ASP A 30 10.29 -8.02 -4.24
N ILE A 31 9.75 -6.81 -4.34
CA ILE A 31 8.94 -6.17 -3.28
C ILE A 31 7.74 -7.03 -2.89
N SER A 32 7.63 -7.48 -1.65
CA SER A 32 6.46 -8.24 -1.19
C SER A 32 5.32 -7.34 -0.71
N ILE A 33 4.09 -7.88 -0.70
CA ILE A 33 2.95 -7.19 -0.05
C ILE A 33 3.26 -6.95 1.44
N THR A 34 4.05 -7.81 2.09
CA THR A 34 4.42 -7.64 3.51
C THR A 34 5.25 -6.38 3.71
N GLU A 35 6.26 -6.16 2.85
CA GLU A 35 7.12 -4.97 2.93
C GLU A 35 6.32 -3.70 2.68
N ILE A 36 5.46 -3.68 1.66
CA ILE A 36 4.61 -2.50 1.37
C ILE A 36 3.76 -2.13 2.58
N VAL A 37 3.09 -3.11 3.22
CA VAL A 37 2.20 -2.80 4.34
C VAL A 37 2.96 -2.48 5.63
N GLN A 38 4.16 -3.01 5.82
CA GLN A 38 5.03 -2.64 6.93
C GLN A 38 5.56 -1.21 6.78
N THR A 39 6.04 -0.84 5.58
CA THR A 39 6.48 0.54 5.28
C THR A 39 5.35 1.54 5.42
N ALA A 40 4.12 1.18 5.03
CA ALA A 40 2.95 2.05 5.17
C ALA A 40 2.31 2.10 6.57
N ASP A 41 2.81 1.31 7.53
CA ASP A 41 2.18 1.07 8.85
C ASP A 41 0.68 0.67 8.74
N LEU A 42 0.42 -0.32 7.87
CA LEU A 42 -0.92 -0.81 7.58
C LEU A 42 -1.00 -2.35 7.65
N SER A 43 -2.23 -2.86 7.70
CA SER A 43 -2.47 -4.30 7.64
C SER A 43 -2.55 -4.81 6.19
N ARG A 44 -2.21 -6.09 5.97
CA ARG A 44 -2.49 -6.80 4.70
C ARG A 44 -3.95 -6.74 4.30
N LYS A 45 -4.87 -6.74 5.27
CA LYS A 45 -6.32 -6.58 5.03
C LYS A 45 -6.64 -5.22 4.43
N THR A 46 -5.96 -4.16 4.88
CA THR A 46 -6.09 -2.81 4.30
C THR A 46 -5.59 -2.81 2.85
N PHE A 47 -4.46 -3.46 2.57
CA PHE A 47 -3.97 -3.64 1.20
C PHE A 47 -5.01 -4.32 0.31
N TYR A 48 -5.52 -5.49 0.71
CA TYR A 48 -6.49 -6.24 -0.12
C TYR A 48 -7.85 -5.55 -0.26
N ARG A 49 -8.17 -4.57 0.60
CA ARG A 49 -9.34 -3.71 0.43
C ARG A 49 -9.11 -2.62 -0.63
N ALA A 50 -7.87 -2.18 -0.81
CA ALA A 50 -7.49 -1.13 -1.76
C ALA A 50 -7.06 -1.68 -3.13
N PHE A 51 -6.43 -2.85 -3.16
CA PHE A 51 -5.84 -3.47 -4.34
C PHE A 51 -6.13 -4.97 -4.37
N LYS A 52 -6.38 -5.53 -5.56
CA LYS A 52 -6.61 -6.98 -5.70
C LYS A 52 -5.33 -7.79 -5.56
N ASN A 53 -4.21 -7.24 -6.03
CA ASN A 53 -2.88 -7.81 -5.95
C ASN A 53 -1.82 -6.70 -6.16
N LYS A 54 -0.52 -7.04 -6.17
CA LYS A 54 0.59 -6.10 -6.37
C LYS A 54 0.73 -5.61 -7.83
N ARG A 55 0.23 -6.38 -8.80
CA ARG A 55 0.36 -6.14 -10.24
C ARG A 55 -0.83 -5.34 -10.81
#